data_AF-A0A2G2XWD0-F1
#
_entry.id   AF-A0A2G2XWD0-F1
#
_cell.length_a   1.000
_cell.length_b   1.000
_cell.length_c   1.000
_cell.angle_alpha   90.00
_cell.angle_beta   90.00
_cell.angle_gamma   90.00
#
_symmetry.space_group_name_H-M   'P 1'
#
loop_
_entity.id
_entity.type
_entity.pdbx_description
1 polymer ?
#
loop_
_entity_poly.entity_id
_entity_poly.type
_entity_poly.pdbx_seq_one_letter_code
_entity_poly.pdbx_strand_id
1 'polypeptide(L)'
;MEGDIVDLLLQLKKEQSTPIDLTLEDIKGILMNVLVAGSDTSAATVVWAMTALIKNPKVMNKVQEEIRKSIGSKGIVKEDDVKNMPYFTAMIKEALRLYPPVPLLVPRESMGKSTLEGYEIQAGTILYVNSWAIARDPEIWENPEEFIPERFLNSDVDFKGQHYELIPFGAGRRGCPGIALGVASAELALSNLLYTFDWELPHGMKKEDVDTNVRPGITMHKKNELCLIAKNYL
;
A
#
# COMPACT_ATOMS: atom_id res chain seq x y z
N MET A 1 0.73 29.54 -4.46
CA MET A 1 -0.58 29.40 -3.82
C MET A 1 -0.30 29.23 -2.34
N GLU A 2 -0.68 30.22 -1.53
CA GLU A 2 -0.87 30.00 -0.09
C GLU A 2 -2.29 29.45 0.07
N GLY A 3 -2.43 28.29 0.73
CA GLY A 3 -3.70 27.60 0.91
C GLY A 3 -3.58 26.09 0.75
N ASP A 4 -4.49 25.35 1.39
CA ASP A 4 -4.54 23.89 1.34
C ASP A 4 -5.65 23.37 0.38
N ILE A 5 -5.91 22.06 0.40
CA ILE A 5 -6.93 21.43 -0.45
C ILE A 5 -8.34 21.97 -0.15
N VAL A 6 -8.62 22.38 1.08
CA VAL A 6 -9.91 22.98 1.47
C VAL A 6 -10.05 24.34 0.80
N ASP A 7 -9.00 25.17 0.85
CA ASP A 7 -8.98 26.48 0.19
C ASP A 7 -9.20 26.34 -1.32
N LEU A 8 -8.51 25.38 -1.95
CA LEU A 8 -8.65 25.09 -3.37
C LEU A 8 -10.09 24.68 -3.73
N LEU A 9 -10.70 23.77 -2.98
CA LEU A 9 -12.06 23.30 -3.25
C LEU A 9 -13.11 24.41 -3.04
N LEU A 10 -12.93 25.24 -2.01
CA LEU A 10 -13.80 26.40 -1.76
C LEU A 10 -13.66 27.47 -2.85
N GLN A 11 -12.44 27.70 -3.34
CA GLN A 11 -12.18 28.60 -4.46
C GLN A 11 -12.85 28.08 -5.74
N LEU A 12 -12.66 26.80 -6.09
CA LEU A 12 -13.29 26.18 -7.26
C LEU A 12 -14.82 26.29 -7.20
N LYS A 13 -15.42 26.11 -6.02
CA LYS A 13 -16.85 26.33 -5.80
C LYS A 13 -17.26 27.79 -6.04
N LYS A 14 -16.51 28.74 -5.47
CA LYS A 14 -16.81 30.17 -5.58
C LYS A 14 -16.74 30.66 -7.03
N GLU A 15 -15.76 30.16 -7.78
CA GLU A 15 -15.51 30.55 -9.18
C GLU A 15 -16.37 29.77 -10.18
N GLN A 16 -17.07 28.72 -9.76
CA GLN A 16 -17.82 27.81 -10.64
C GLN A 16 -16.93 27.21 -11.74
N SER A 17 -15.66 26.93 -11.42
CA SER A 17 -14.62 26.52 -12.35
C SER A 17 -14.59 25.00 -12.62
N THR A 18 -15.67 24.28 -12.29
CA THR A 18 -15.77 22.82 -12.47
C THR A 18 -16.90 22.45 -13.44
N PRO A 19 -16.79 21.33 -14.19
CA PRO A 19 -17.86 20.85 -15.08
C PRO A 19 -19.17 20.48 -14.36
N ILE A 20 -19.13 20.36 -13.04
CA ILE A 20 -20.27 20.08 -12.17
C ILE A 20 -20.46 21.26 -11.20
N ASP A 21 -21.69 21.46 -10.71
CA ASP A 21 -21.93 22.38 -9.59
C ASP A 21 -21.39 21.76 -8.30
N LEU A 22 -20.22 22.22 -7.86
CA LEU A 22 -19.55 21.71 -6.66
C LEU A 22 -20.28 22.19 -5.40
N THR A 23 -20.98 21.31 -4.70
CA THR A 23 -21.69 21.63 -3.46
C THR A 23 -20.79 21.54 -2.23
N LEU A 24 -21.22 22.08 -1.08
CA LEU A 24 -20.49 21.90 0.18
C LEU A 24 -20.48 20.44 0.64
N GLU A 25 -21.52 19.66 0.33
CA GLU A 25 -21.54 18.22 0.63
C GLU A 25 -20.54 17.46 -0.24
N ASP A 26 -20.36 17.84 -1.51
CA ASP A 26 -19.33 17.25 -2.36
C ASP A 26 -17.92 17.53 -1.82
N ILE A 27 -17.64 18.78 -1.42
CA ILE A 27 -16.36 19.16 -0.82
C ILE A 27 -16.09 18.33 0.43
N LYS A 28 -17.07 18.24 1.33
CA LYS A 28 -16.98 17.41 2.54
C LYS A 28 -16.73 15.93 2.20
N GLY A 29 -17.43 15.39 1.20
CA GLY A 29 -17.25 14.02 0.72
C GLY A 29 -15.86 13.76 0.15
N ILE A 30 -15.33 14.68 -0.65
CA ILE A 30 -13.97 14.62 -1.20
C ILE A 30 -12.94 14.63 -0.08
N LEU A 31 -13.05 15.57 0.87
CA LEU A 31 -12.13 15.68 2.00
C LEU A 31 -12.15 14.43 2.88
N MET A 32 -13.34 13.89 3.17
CA MET A 32 -13.47 12.64 3.92
C MET A 32 -12.81 11.48 3.19
N ASN A 33 -13.04 11.34 1.89
CA ASN A 33 -12.43 10.30 1.07
C ASN A 33 -10.89 10.40 1.06
N VAL A 34 -10.33 11.61 0.90
CA VAL A 34 -8.88 11.82 0.91
C VAL A 34 -8.30 11.44 2.28
N LEU A 35 -8.92 11.89 3.38
CA LEU A 35 -8.43 11.63 4.73
C LEU A 35 -8.47 10.15 5.08
N VAL A 36 -9.60 9.48 4.84
CA VAL A 36 -9.79 8.06 5.17
C VAL A 36 -8.92 7.19 4.27
N ALA A 37 -8.99 7.37 2.96
CA ALA A 37 -8.26 6.52 2.02
C ALA A 37 -6.73 6.71 2.14
N GLY A 38 -6.27 7.94 2.37
CA GLY A 38 -4.84 8.25 2.49
C GLY A 38 -4.21 7.77 3.79
N SER A 39 -4.96 7.78 4.91
CA SER A 39 -4.42 7.41 6.23
C SER A 39 -4.55 5.91 6.51
N ASP A 40 -5.75 5.36 6.35
CA ASP A 40 -6.08 4.00 6.81
C ASP A 40 -5.30 2.93 6.03
N THR A 41 -5.23 3.06 4.70
CA THR A 41 -4.54 2.09 3.83
C THR A 41 -3.01 2.15 3.98
N SER A 42 -2.45 3.36 4.16
CA SER A 42 -1.02 3.55 4.40
C SER A 42 -0.61 2.93 5.74
N ALA A 43 -1.38 3.14 6.80
CA ALA A 43 -1.12 2.53 8.11
C ALA A 43 -1.16 0.99 8.04
N ALA A 44 -2.16 0.41 7.35
CA ALA A 44 -2.22 -1.04 7.13
C ALA A 44 -0.98 -1.56 6.38
N THR A 45 -0.52 -0.83 5.36
CA THR A 45 0.68 -1.17 4.59
C THR A 45 1.93 -1.22 5.48
N VAL A 46 2.13 -0.22 6.33
CA VAL A 46 3.26 -0.17 7.29
C VAL A 46 3.22 -1.39 8.22
N VAL A 47 2.06 -1.69 8.80
CA VAL A 47 1.90 -2.82 9.72
C VAL A 47 2.15 -4.16 9.04
N TRP A 48 1.66 -4.36 7.83
CA TRP A 48 1.90 -5.60 7.07
C TRP A 48 3.34 -5.75 6.61
N ALA A 49 3.99 -4.67 6.17
CA ALA A 49 5.41 -4.69 5.85
C ALA A 49 6.24 -5.08 7.08
N MET A 50 5.99 -4.45 8.25
CA MET A 50 6.66 -4.83 9.50
C MET A 50 6.38 -6.28 9.89
N THR A 51 5.15 -6.77 9.68
CA THR A 51 4.78 -8.18 9.91
C THR A 51 5.57 -9.12 8.99
N ALA A 52 5.68 -8.79 7.71
CA ALA A 52 6.44 -9.58 6.74
C ALA A 52 7.93 -9.60 7.10
N LEU A 53 8.49 -8.45 7.47
CA LEU A 53 9.89 -8.31 7.84
C LEU A 53 10.25 -9.08 9.12
N ILE A 54 9.45 -8.98 10.19
CA ILE A 54 9.76 -9.68 11.45
C ILE A 54 9.69 -11.20 11.30
N LYS A 55 8.82 -11.69 10.39
CA LYS A 55 8.76 -13.11 10.03
C LYS A 55 9.93 -13.54 9.12
N ASN A 56 10.65 -12.59 8.52
CA ASN A 56 11.78 -12.83 7.62
C ASN A 56 13.04 -12.04 8.05
N PRO A 57 13.72 -12.43 9.16
CA PRO A 57 14.84 -11.67 9.72
C PRO A 57 16.01 -11.42 8.74
N LYS A 58 16.25 -12.32 7.79
CA LYS A 58 17.28 -12.12 6.75
C LYS A 58 16.95 -10.92 5.86
N VAL A 59 15.67 -10.77 5.49
CA VAL A 59 15.19 -9.64 4.69
C VAL A 59 15.22 -8.37 5.53
N MET A 60 14.78 -8.42 6.78
CA MET A 60 14.86 -7.31 7.74
C MET A 60 16.29 -6.76 7.85
N ASN A 61 17.27 -7.63 8.09
CA ASN A 61 18.66 -7.21 8.23
C ASN A 61 19.19 -6.55 6.95
N LYS A 62 18.91 -7.13 5.78
CA LYS A 62 19.37 -6.62 4.49
C LYS A 62 18.76 -5.24 4.17
N VAL A 63 17.48 -5.03 4.48
CA VAL A 63 16.83 -3.74 4.24
C VAL A 63 17.31 -2.67 5.22
N GLN A 64 17.51 -3.01 6.50
CA GLN A 64 18.06 -2.09 7.49
C GLN A 64 19.50 -1.69 7.14
N GLU A 65 20.33 -2.65 6.69
CA GLU A 65 21.69 -2.39 6.24
C GLU A 65 21.72 -1.43 5.05
N GLU A 66 20.88 -1.66 4.02
CA GLU A 66 20.78 -0.77 2.85
C GLU A 66 20.38 0.65 3.27
N ILE A 67 19.31 0.80 4.06
CA ILE A 67 18.82 2.10 4.51
C ILE A 67 19.91 2.83 5.29
N ARG A 68 20.52 2.18 6.29
CA ARG A 68 21.55 2.79 7.14
C ARG A 68 22.79 3.17 6.34
N LYS A 69 23.22 2.34 5.40
CA LYS A 69 24.35 2.63 4.50
C LYS A 69 24.07 3.84 3.60
N SER A 70 22.86 3.93 3.05
CA SER A 70 22.47 5.03 2.15
C SER A 70 22.35 6.37 2.90
N ILE A 71 21.88 6.35 4.14
CA ILE A 71 21.63 7.56 4.95
C ILE A 71 22.88 8.02 5.69
N GLY A 72 23.74 7.10 6.12
CA GLY A 72 24.96 7.40 6.86
C GLY A 72 24.67 8.18 8.14
N SER A 73 25.25 9.37 8.27
CA SER A 73 25.14 10.22 9.46
C SER A 73 24.01 11.28 9.39
N LYS A 74 23.12 11.22 8.39
CA LYS A 74 22.06 12.25 8.24
C LYS A 74 20.98 12.20 9.34
N GLY A 75 20.80 11.05 9.99
CA GLY A 75 19.91 10.90 11.14
C GLY A 75 18.40 10.75 10.83
N ILE A 76 17.96 11.11 9.63
CA ILE A 76 16.55 10.99 9.20
C ILE A 76 16.47 10.63 7.73
N VAL A 77 15.52 9.78 7.36
CA VAL A 77 15.26 9.42 5.96
C VAL A 77 14.30 10.45 5.35
N LYS A 78 14.72 11.08 4.24
CA LYS A 78 13.88 11.96 3.44
C LYS A 78 13.41 11.26 2.17
N GLU A 79 12.40 11.83 1.52
CA GLU A 79 11.77 11.24 0.33
C GLU A 79 12.78 11.02 -0.81
N ASP A 80 13.67 11.98 -1.03
CA ASP A 80 14.70 11.88 -2.06
C ASP A 80 15.75 10.79 -1.78
N ASP A 81 15.94 10.39 -0.52
CA ASP A 81 16.89 9.33 -0.17
C ASP A 81 16.38 7.95 -0.57
N VAL A 82 15.05 7.73 -0.54
CA VAL A 82 14.39 6.44 -0.85
C VAL A 82 14.72 5.96 -2.26
N LYS A 83 14.90 6.89 -3.21
CA LYS A 83 15.26 6.60 -4.61
C LYS A 83 16.57 5.81 -4.75
N ASN A 84 17.44 5.86 -3.73
CA ASN A 84 18.73 5.16 -3.72
C ASN A 84 18.70 3.82 -2.95
N MET A 85 17.51 3.33 -2.59
CA MET A 85 17.32 2.11 -1.79
C MET A 85 16.51 1.05 -2.58
N PRO A 86 17.08 0.46 -3.65
CA PRO A 86 16.35 -0.45 -4.52
C PRO A 86 15.82 -1.70 -3.81
N TYR A 87 16.53 -2.23 -2.82
CA TYR A 87 16.07 -3.39 -2.06
C TYR A 87 14.89 -3.05 -1.14
N PHE A 88 14.91 -1.87 -0.51
CA PHE A 88 13.76 -1.35 0.23
C PHE A 88 12.53 -1.19 -0.66
N THR A 89 12.67 -0.57 -1.84
CA THR A 89 11.57 -0.43 -2.80
C THR A 89 11.04 -1.80 -3.26
N ALA A 90 11.92 -2.75 -3.52
CA ALA A 90 11.55 -4.13 -3.85
C ALA A 90 10.80 -4.83 -2.71
N MET A 91 11.20 -4.60 -1.46
CA MET A 91 10.54 -5.11 -0.27
C MET A 91 9.13 -4.54 -0.11
N ILE A 92 8.94 -3.24 -0.36
CA ILE A 92 7.60 -2.61 -0.34
C ILE A 92 6.68 -3.20 -1.42
N LYS A 93 7.19 -3.40 -2.65
CA LYS A 93 6.43 -4.06 -3.73
C LYS A 93 5.99 -5.46 -3.31
N GLU A 94 6.89 -6.24 -2.70
CA GLU A 94 6.57 -7.59 -2.23
C GLU A 94 5.58 -7.59 -1.05
N ALA A 95 5.68 -6.60 -0.15
CA ALA A 95 4.72 -6.44 0.93
C ALA A 95 3.32 -6.12 0.39
N LEU A 96 3.21 -5.25 -0.61
CA LEU A 96 1.95 -4.92 -1.28
C LEU A 96 1.39 -6.09 -2.11
N ARG A 97 2.25 -6.94 -2.68
CA ARG A 97 1.84 -8.16 -3.38
C ARG A 97 1.21 -9.16 -2.41
N LEU A 98 1.93 -9.52 -1.34
CA LEU A 98 1.41 -10.50 -0.38
C LEU A 98 0.28 -9.94 0.48
N TYR A 99 0.36 -8.67 0.86
CA TYR A 99 -0.56 -8.05 1.79
C TYR A 99 -1.16 -6.76 1.21
N PRO A 100 -1.94 -6.84 0.11
CA PRO A 100 -2.57 -5.67 -0.49
C PRO A 100 -3.57 -5.05 0.50
N PRO A 101 -3.52 -3.74 0.77
CA PRO A 101 -4.42 -3.11 1.73
C PRO A 101 -5.90 -3.28 1.39
N VAL A 102 -6.25 -3.43 0.11
CA VAL A 102 -7.64 -3.67 -0.33
C VAL A 102 -7.68 -4.94 -1.21
N PRO A 103 -7.80 -6.14 -0.62
CA PRO A 103 -7.59 -7.42 -1.30
C PRO A 103 -8.63 -7.77 -2.38
N LEU A 104 -9.82 -7.16 -2.32
CA LEU A 104 -10.88 -7.31 -3.33
C LEU A 104 -11.11 -6.05 -4.18
N LEU A 105 -10.21 -5.06 -4.02
CA LEU A 105 -10.38 -3.68 -4.50
C LEU A 105 -11.73 -3.06 -4.09
N VAL A 106 -11.97 -1.82 -4.49
CA VAL A 106 -13.27 -1.18 -4.26
C VAL A 106 -14.29 -1.76 -5.26
N PRO A 107 -15.50 -2.17 -4.81
CA PRO A 107 -16.52 -2.74 -5.68
C PRO A 107 -16.81 -1.84 -6.88
N ARG A 108 -17.04 -2.47 -8.04
CA ARG A 108 -17.50 -1.80 -9.26
C ARG A 108 -18.94 -2.17 -9.55
N GLU A 109 -19.63 -1.33 -10.28
CA GLU A 109 -20.97 -1.61 -10.77
C GLU A 109 -20.95 -1.52 -12.29
N SER A 110 -21.52 -2.53 -12.97
CA SER A 110 -21.63 -2.50 -14.42
C SER A 110 -22.61 -1.40 -14.86
N MET A 111 -22.15 -0.47 -15.69
CA MET A 111 -22.98 0.64 -16.17
C MET A 111 -24.00 0.23 -17.26
N GLY A 112 -23.88 -0.99 -17.79
CA GLY A 112 -24.70 -1.48 -18.88
C GLY A 112 -24.57 -2.99 -19.04
N LYS A 113 -25.38 -3.57 -19.93
CA LYS A 113 -25.23 -4.96 -20.33
C LYS A 113 -23.89 -5.15 -21.07
N SER A 114 -23.12 -6.15 -20.68
CA SER A 114 -21.84 -6.50 -21.31
C SER A 114 -21.62 -8.00 -21.32
N THR A 115 -20.65 -8.46 -22.11
CA THR A 115 -20.23 -9.87 -22.16
C THR A 115 -18.76 -9.95 -21.81
N LEU A 116 -18.38 -10.80 -20.86
CA LEU A 116 -17.01 -11.07 -20.46
C LEU A 116 -16.76 -12.58 -20.54
N GLU A 117 -15.79 -13.01 -21.36
CA GLU A 117 -15.47 -14.43 -21.55
C GLU A 117 -16.70 -15.31 -21.85
N GLY A 118 -17.65 -14.77 -22.63
CA GLY A 118 -18.91 -15.44 -22.97
C GLY A 118 -20.01 -15.36 -21.90
N TYR A 119 -19.73 -14.83 -20.71
CA TYR A 119 -20.71 -14.60 -19.66
C TYR A 119 -21.39 -13.25 -19.82
N GLU A 120 -22.73 -13.25 -19.79
CA GLU A 120 -23.53 -12.03 -19.85
C GLU A 120 -23.63 -11.38 -18.46
N ILE A 121 -23.17 -10.13 -18.36
CA ILE A 121 -23.22 -9.30 -17.16
C ILE A 121 -24.32 -8.26 -17.35
N GLN A 122 -25.32 -8.26 -16.47
CA GLN A 122 -26.41 -7.29 -16.52
C GLN A 122 -25.95 -5.92 -15.99
N ALA A 123 -26.62 -4.85 -16.43
CA ALA A 123 -26.46 -3.54 -15.82
C ALA A 123 -26.78 -3.60 -14.32
N GLY A 124 -26.04 -2.86 -13.49
CA GLY A 124 -26.17 -2.88 -12.03
C GLY A 124 -25.49 -4.05 -11.32
N THR A 125 -24.84 -4.96 -12.05
CA THR A 125 -24.09 -6.06 -11.43
C THR A 125 -22.88 -5.53 -10.66
N ILE A 126 -22.75 -5.91 -9.38
CA ILE A 126 -21.57 -5.61 -8.57
C ILE A 126 -20.43 -6.57 -8.92
N LEU A 127 -19.26 -6.01 -9.20
CA LEU A 127 -18.05 -6.73 -9.60
C LEU A 127 -16.94 -6.46 -8.60
N TYR A 128 -16.25 -7.53 -8.21
CA TYR A 128 -15.05 -7.49 -7.38
C TYR A 128 -13.85 -7.96 -8.20
N VAL A 129 -12.71 -7.33 -7.98
CA VAL A 129 -11.44 -7.74 -8.58
C VAL A 129 -10.57 -8.27 -7.45
N ASN A 130 -10.33 -9.57 -7.44
CA ASN A 130 -9.59 -10.23 -6.37
C ASN A 130 -8.08 -10.04 -6.56
N SER A 131 -7.57 -8.86 -6.20
CA SER A 131 -6.14 -8.53 -6.28
C SER A 131 -5.30 -9.46 -5.41
N TRP A 132 -5.85 -9.95 -4.30
CA TRP A 132 -5.17 -10.93 -3.43
C TRP A 132 -4.92 -12.27 -4.14
N ALA A 133 -5.89 -12.77 -4.90
CA ALA A 133 -5.74 -14.02 -5.66
C ALA A 133 -4.77 -13.85 -6.83
N ILE A 134 -4.87 -12.76 -7.60
CA ILE A 134 -3.96 -12.45 -8.71
C ILE A 134 -2.50 -12.38 -8.20
N ALA A 135 -2.31 -11.74 -7.05
CA ALA A 135 -0.99 -11.60 -6.44
C ALA A 135 -0.41 -12.93 -5.93
N ARG A 136 -1.19 -14.01 -5.90
CA ARG A 136 -0.80 -15.37 -5.44
C ARG A 136 -0.97 -16.44 -6.51
N ASP A 137 -1.25 -16.05 -7.74
CA ASP A 137 -1.46 -17.00 -8.82
C ASP A 137 -0.14 -17.76 -9.09
N PRO A 138 -0.09 -19.10 -8.92
CA PRO A 138 1.11 -19.89 -9.16
C PRO A 138 1.51 -19.95 -10.64
N GLU A 139 0.62 -19.58 -11.58
CA GLU A 139 0.95 -19.46 -13.00
C GLU A 139 1.76 -18.19 -13.30
N ILE A 140 1.66 -17.19 -12.42
CA ILE A 140 2.31 -15.87 -12.56
C ILE A 140 3.51 -15.74 -11.62
N TRP A 141 3.36 -16.21 -10.38
CA TRP A 141 4.34 -16.00 -9.31
C TRP A 141 4.95 -17.32 -8.84
N GLU A 142 6.27 -17.46 -9.03
CA GLU A 142 7.02 -18.55 -8.41
C GLU A 142 7.03 -18.39 -6.88
N ASN A 143 6.75 -19.49 -6.17
CA ASN A 143 6.58 -19.54 -4.71
C ASN A 143 5.64 -18.42 -4.22
N PRO A 144 4.36 -18.44 -4.61
CA PRO A 144 3.47 -17.27 -4.50
C PRO A 144 3.19 -16.85 -3.05
N GLU A 145 3.28 -17.78 -2.10
CA GLU A 145 3.06 -17.50 -0.68
C GLU A 145 4.32 -17.04 0.06
N GLU A 146 5.49 -17.14 -0.57
CA GLU A 146 6.76 -16.74 0.05
C GLU A 146 7.04 -15.25 -0.14
N PHE A 147 7.62 -14.63 0.90
CA PHE A 147 8.03 -13.23 0.89
C PHE A 147 9.46 -13.09 0.35
N ILE A 148 9.56 -12.79 -0.95
CA ILE A 148 10.83 -12.77 -1.69
C ILE A 148 10.98 -11.41 -2.41
N PRO A 149 11.52 -10.37 -1.74
CA PRO A 149 11.76 -9.06 -2.37
C PRO A 149 12.62 -9.13 -3.63
N GLU A 150 13.54 -10.09 -3.71
CA GLU A 150 14.45 -10.27 -4.84
C GLU A 150 13.74 -10.34 -6.20
N ARG A 151 12.46 -10.76 -6.25
CA ARG A 151 11.68 -10.81 -7.48
C ARG A 151 11.50 -9.43 -8.15
N PHE A 152 11.67 -8.34 -7.40
CA PHE A 152 11.52 -6.98 -7.90
C PHE A 152 12.83 -6.22 -8.12
N LEU A 153 14.00 -6.80 -7.85
CA LEU A 153 15.28 -6.10 -7.99
C LEU A 153 15.70 -5.85 -9.45
N ASN A 154 15.40 -6.79 -10.34
CA ASN A 154 15.71 -6.72 -11.77
C ASN A 154 14.44 -6.89 -12.62
N SER A 155 13.32 -6.36 -12.12
CA SER A 155 12.01 -6.50 -12.75
C SER A 155 11.43 -5.13 -13.02
N ASP A 156 10.87 -4.96 -14.21
CA ASP A 156 10.15 -3.76 -14.62
C ASP A 156 8.71 -3.72 -14.07
N VAL A 157 8.26 -4.81 -13.42
CA VAL A 157 6.92 -4.90 -12.83
C VAL A 157 6.72 -3.80 -11.79
N ASP A 158 5.65 -3.04 -11.99
CA ASP A 158 5.21 -1.97 -11.10
C ASP A 158 3.70 -2.01 -10.87
N PHE A 159 3.25 -1.32 -9.83
CA PHE A 159 1.84 -1.26 -9.47
C PHE A 159 1.11 -0.03 -10.05
N LYS A 160 1.65 0.59 -11.11
CA LYS A 160 1.06 1.80 -11.72
C LYS A 160 -0.10 1.49 -12.67
N GLY A 161 -0.58 0.25 -12.67
CA GLY A 161 -1.78 -0.18 -13.41
C GLY A 161 -1.53 -0.58 -14.85
N GLN A 162 -0.29 -0.90 -15.23
CA GLN A 162 0.09 -1.49 -16.52
C GLN A 162 0.54 -2.96 -16.41
N HIS A 163 0.98 -3.38 -15.22
CA HIS A 163 1.33 -4.76 -14.91
C HIS A 163 0.20 -5.38 -14.07
N TYR A 164 -0.67 -6.17 -14.71
CA TYR A 164 -1.88 -6.69 -14.09
C TYR A 164 -1.62 -7.76 -13.02
N GLU A 165 -0.44 -8.37 -13.05
CA GLU A 165 0.06 -9.28 -12.02
C GLU A 165 0.22 -8.59 -10.65
N LEU A 166 0.43 -7.27 -10.62
CA LEU A 166 0.64 -6.48 -9.39
C LEU A 166 -0.27 -5.24 -9.36
N ILE A 167 -1.48 -5.38 -8.83
CA ILE A 167 -2.49 -4.30 -8.80
C ILE A 167 -3.01 -3.93 -7.40
N PRO A 168 -2.15 -3.69 -6.39
CA PRO A 168 -2.59 -3.28 -5.04
C PRO A 168 -3.34 -1.93 -5.04
N PHE A 169 -3.14 -1.11 -6.08
CA PHE A 169 -3.83 0.18 -6.27
C PHE A 169 -4.94 0.12 -7.34
N GLY A 170 -5.26 -1.07 -7.85
CA GLY A 170 -6.12 -1.26 -9.02
C GLY A 170 -5.51 -0.71 -10.32
N ALA A 171 -6.32 -0.64 -11.36
CA ALA A 171 -5.90 -0.19 -12.69
C ALA A 171 -7.06 0.51 -13.45
N GLY A 172 -6.74 1.09 -14.60
CA GLY A 172 -7.71 1.71 -15.51
C GLY A 172 -8.35 2.99 -14.97
N ARG A 173 -9.58 3.29 -15.43
CA ARG A 173 -10.31 4.55 -15.14
C ARG A 173 -10.55 4.82 -13.65
N ARG A 174 -10.37 3.82 -12.79
CA ARG A 174 -10.62 3.91 -11.35
C ARG A 174 -9.44 3.38 -10.52
N GLY A 175 -8.23 3.42 -11.09
CA GLY A 175 -7.00 3.24 -10.32
C GLY A 175 -6.90 4.25 -9.17
N CYS A 176 -6.14 3.92 -8.13
CA CYS A 176 -6.04 4.75 -6.94
C CYS A 176 -5.51 6.15 -7.28
N PRO A 177 -6.27 7.23 -7.00
CA PRO A 177 -5.79 8.60 -7.23
C PRO A 177 -4.67 9.01 -6.27
N GLY A 178 -4.55 8.32 -5.13
CA GLY A 178 -3.58 8.61 -4.07
C GLY A 178 -2.28 7.81 -4.12
N ILE A 179 -2.00 7.10 -5.22
CA ILE A 179 -0.83 6.20 -5.33
C ILE A 179 0.48 6.87 -4.91
N ALA A 180 0.76 8.09 -5.40
CA ALA A 180 2.00 8.80 -5.09
C ALA A 180 2.10 9.12 -3.58
N LEU A 181 1.04 9.68 -3.00
CA LEU A 181 1.01 10.04 -1.58
C LEU A 181 1.07 8.81 -0.68
N GLY A 182 0.30 7.75 -1.00
CA GLY A 182 0.24 6.54 -0.18
C GLY A 182 1.57 5.79 -0.17
N VAL A 183 2.23 5.67 -1.32
CA VAL A 183 3.56 5.05 -1.43
C VAL A 183 4.59 5.87 -0.66
N ALA A 184 4.69 7.19 -0.91
CA ALA A 184 5.63 8.05 -0.21
C ALA A 184 5.41 8.04 1.31
N SER A 185 4.15 8.06 1.77
CA SER A 185 3.82 8.01 3.20
C SER A 185 4.24 6.70 3.86
N ALA A 186 3.95 5.56 3.21
CA ALA A 186 4.33 4.24 3.72
C ALA A 186 5.86 4.05 3.70
N GLU A 187 6.52 4.46 2.61
CA GLU A 187 7.97 4.38 2.45
C GLU A 187 8.70 5.23 3.49
N LEU A 188 8.29 6.48 3.70
CA LEU A 188 8.89 7.37 4.69
C LEU A 188 8.69 6.87 6.12
N ALA A 189 7.49 6.39 6.46
CA ALA A 189 7.23 5.83 7.77
C ALA A 189 8.08 4.58 8.03
N LEU A 190 8.06 3.62 7.10
CA LEU A 190 8.82 2.37 7.25
C LEU A 190 10.33 2.60 7.27
N SER A 191 10.86 3.38 6.33
CA SER A 191 12.30 3.62 6.25
C SER A 191 12.84 4.30 7.52
N ASN A 192 12.11 5.25 8.10
CA ASN A 192 12.51 5.89 9.37
C ASN A 192 12.40 4.93 10.57
N LEU A 193 11.41 4.04 10.61
CA LEU A 193 11.30 3.00 11.63
C LEU A 193 12.47 2.00 11.54
N LEU A 194 12.82 1.58 10.33
CA LEU A 194 13.89 0.60 10.07
C LEU A 194 15.29 1.21 10.24
N TYR A 195 15.44 2.49 9.91
CA TYR A 195 16.68 3.23 10.12
C TYR A 195 16.99 3.35 11.62
N THR A 196 16.02 3.83 12.40
CA THR A 196 16.21 4.25 13.80
C THR A 196 16.36 3.09 14.77
N PHE A 197 15.62 1.99 14.55
CA PHE A 197 15.50 0.91 15.53
C PHE A 197 15.91 -0.43 14.95
N ASP A 198 16.48 -1.29 15.80
CA ASP A 198 16.44 -2.74 15.63
C ASP A 198 15.14 -3.28 16.23
N TRP A 199 14.47 -4.17 15.49
CA TRP A 199 13.14 -4.67 15.85
C TRP A 199 13.19 -6.14 16.25
N GLU A 200 12.63 -6.44 17.42
CA GLU A 200 12.58 -7.79 17.96
C GLU A 200 11.17 -8.20 18.37
N LEU A 201 10.93 -9.51 18.41
CA LEU A 201 9.72 -10.05 19.01
C LEU A 201 9.79 -9.98 20.55
N PRO A 202 8.64 -9.85 21.23
CA PRO A 202 8.58 -9.97 22.68
C PRO A 202 9.23 -11.26 23.21
N HIS A 203 9.75 -11.21 24.43
CA HIS A 203 10.43 -12.35 25.03
C HIS A 203 9.55 -13.61 25.04
N GLY A 204 10.11 -14.73 24.57
CA GLY A 204 9.42 -16.02 24.48
C GLY A 204 8.59 -16.21 23.22
N MET A 205 8.41 -15.18 22.38
CA MET A 205 7.69 -15.27 21.12
C MET A 205 8.63 -15.63 19.96
N LYS A 206 8.16 -16.49 19.06
CA LYS A 206 8.83 -16.89 17.83
C LYS A 206 8.08 -16.34 16.62
N LYS A 207 8.73 -16.36 15.44
CA LYS A 207 8.12 -15.87 14.19
C LYS A 207 6.85 -16.63 13.79
N GLU A 208 6.74 -17.90 14.19
CA GLU A 208 5.58 -18.74 13.97
C GLU A 208 4.36 -18.29 14.78
N ASP A 209 4.58 -17.62 15.92
CA ASP A 209 3.52 -17.11 16.79
C ASP A 209 2.90 -15.81 16.24
N VAL A 210 3.57 -15.14 15.30
CA VAL A 210 3.05 -13.94 14.64
C VAL A 210 2.00 -14.35 13.62
N ASP A 211 0.73 -14.15 13.95
CA ASP A 211 -0.37 -14.50 13.06
C ASP A 211 -0.47 -13.56 11.85
N THR A 212 -1.13 -14.03 10.81
CA THR A 212 -1.46 -13.26 9.59
C THR A 212 -2.98 -13.19 9.41
N ASN A 213 -3.74 -13.25 10.50
CA ASN A 213 -5.19 -13.18 10.45
C ASN A 213 -5.64 -11.75 10.12
N VAL A 214 -6.73 -11.65 9.37
CA VAL A 214 -7.28 -10.40 8.88
C VAL A 214 -8.55 -10.04 9.65
N ARG A 215 -8.70 -8.75 9.99
CA ARG A 215 -9.93 -8.19 10.53
C ARG A 215 -10.95 -7.98 9.40
N PRO A 216 -12.25 -8.31 9.58
CA PRO A 216 -13.27 -7.99 8.59
C PRO A 216 -13.34 -6.49 8.28
N GLY A 217 -13.42 -6.13 7.00
CA GLY A 217 -13.47 -4.75 6.52
C GLY A 217 -13.07 -4.62 5.05
N ILE A 218 -13.13 -3.40 4.52
CA ILE A 218 -12.62 -3.07 3.17
C ILE A 218 -11.09 -3.10 3.20
N THR A 219 -10.49 -2.39 4.15
CA THR A 219 -9.05 -2.40 4.39
C THR A 219 -8.67 -3.65 5.16
N MET A 220 -7.69 -4.38 4.67
CA MET A 220 -7.12 -5.57 5.28
C MET A 220 -6.24 -5.18 6.46
N HIS A 221 -6.83 -4.94 7.62
CA HIS A 221 -6.10 -4.76 8.87
C HIS A 221 -5.76 -6.11 9.50
N LYS A 222 -4.68 -6.19 10.29
CA LYS A 222 -4.45 -7.37 11.12
C LYS A 222 -5.59 -7.52 12.13
N LYS A 223 -5.99 -8.77 12.37
CA LYS A 223 -6.97 -9.10 13.41
C LYS A 223 -6.42 -8.82 14.81
N ASN A 224 -5.17 -9.25 15.05
CA ASN A 224 -4.45 -9.02 16.29
C ASN A 224 -3.34 -7.99 16.03
N GLU A 225 -3.11 -7.10 16.99
CA GLU A 225 -2.08 -6.07 16.87
C GLU A 225 -0.68 -6.69 16.76
N LEU A 226 0.18 -6.07 15.94
CA LEU A 226 1.59 -6.45 15.87
C LEU A 226 2.34 -5.79 17.03
N CYS A 227 2.76 -6.58 18.02
CA CYS A 227 3.57 -6.11 19.13
C CYS A 227 5.05 -6.41 18.90
N LEU A 228 5.90 -5.38 18.90
CA LEU A 228 7.35 -5.49 18.72
C LEU A 228 8.10 -4.70 19.79
N ILE A 229 9.33 -5.11 20.07
CA ILE A 229 10.28 -4.37 20.89
C ILE A 229 11.19 -3.57 19.95
N ALA A 230 11.22 -2.25 20.13
CA ALA A 230 12.17 -1.38 19.47
C ALA A 230 13.42 -1.20 20.34
N LYS A 231 14.59 -1.50 19.81
CA LYS A 231 15.89 -1.18 20.40
C LYS A 231 16.53 -0.07 19.59
N ASN A 232 17.01 0.98 20.26
CA ASN A 232 17.77 2.01 19.56
C ASN A 232 19.00 1.38 18.91
N TYR A 233 19.15 1.60 17.62
CA TYR A 233 20.39 1.26 16.91
C TYR A 233 21.48 2.31 17.17
N LEU A 234 21.07 3.57 17.38
CA LEU A 234 21.91 4.71 17.76
C LEU A 234 22.23 4.74 19.25
#